data_AF-A0A931JV25-F1
#
_entry.id   AF-A0A931JV25-F1
#
_cell.length_a   1.000
_cell.length_b   1.000
_cell.length_c   1.000
_cell.angle_alpha   90.00
_cell.angle_beta   90.00
_cell.angle_gamma   90.00
#
_symmetry.space_group_name_H-M   'P 1'
#
loop_
_entity.id
_entity.type
_entity.pdbx_description
1 polymer ?
#
loop_
_entity_poly.entity_id
_entity_poly.type
_entity_poly.pdbx_seq_one_letter_code
_entity_poly.pdbx_strand_id
1 'polypeptide(L)'
;MAEPNPPAAPARETRGKTVIARELGGDLPCARCKYNLKGLSIRGVCPECALPVRATLLAVVDPRANELRPIRHPRLVAAGLLAWGLAGAGATACAWVLALLELTGHARPAGWLAAAPAAFALFSGVGAIALIRPHAMSDFGRGSRAALFGVLAYAPLAILLFLVHARIDPFASAAYGPREVSDPQRLLLRIGISVLIALVAVLLRPNARMLAARSFLMRTGRTDRQTLRALASVLVLCIAGDLVRLAAIQFEGGSAQLTDEVGQLLVLVGSVLFTVGLVGVCVDCVRLIGVILEPPLSLTDLLSTVEPGQDAPSP
;
A
#
# COMPACT_ATOMS: atom_id res chain seq x y z
N MET A 1 -83.69 18.03 29.79
CA MET A 1 -83.27 17.59 28.45
C MET A 1 -81.83 17.15 28.59
N ALA A 2 -81.58 15.85 28.57
CA ALA A 2 -80.26 15.26 28.79
C ALA A 2 -79.56 15.12 27.43
N GLU A 3 -78.37 15.71 27.31
CA GLU A 3 -77.51 15.62 26.13
C GLU A 3 -76.94 14.19 25.97
N PRO A 4 -77.03 13.58 24.78
CA PRO A 4 -76.47 12.25 24.54
C PRO A 4 -74.95 12.30 24.46
N ASN A 5 -74.30 11.41 25.21
CA ASN A 5 -72.85 11.27 25.29
C ASN A 5 -72.26 10.87 23.91
N PRO A 6 -71.19 11.53 23.42
CA PRO A 6 -70.58 11.18 22.14
C PRO A 6 -69.91 9.79 22.17
N PRO A 7 -69.89 9.07 21.04
CA PRO A 7 -69.30 7.74 20.95
C PRO A 7 -67.79 7.78 21.20
N ALA A 8 -67.31 6.84 22.02
CA ALA A 8 -65.91 6.68 22.37
C ALA A 8 -65.04 6.51 21.10
N ALA A 9 -64.01 7.34 20.97
CA ALA A 9 -63.04 7.25 19.89
C ALA A 9 -62.35 5.87 19.90
N PRO A 10 -62.11 5.24 18.73
CA PRO A 10 -61.45 3.94 18.68
C PRO A 10 -60.06 4.04 19.31
N ALA A 11 -59.77 3.11 20.22
CA ALA A 11 -58.49 2.98 20.87
C ALA A 11 -57.38 2.95 19.82
N ARG A 12 -56.53 3.97 19.84
CA ARG A 12 -55.38 4.10 18.96
C ARG A 12 -54.44 2.94 19.28
N GLU A 13 -54.48 1.90 18.46
CA GLU A 13 -53.56 0.77 18.53
C GLU A 13 -52.15 1.36 18.58
N THR A 14 -51.51 1.26 19.75
CA THR A 14 -50.10 1.54 19.94
C THR A 14 -49.38 0.54 19.08
N ARG A 15 -49.16 0.92 17.81
CA ARG A 15 -48.27 0.27 16.87
C ARG A 15 -46.92 0.25 17.55
N GLY A 16 -46.70 -0.83 18.31
CA GLY A 16 -45.48 -1.08 19.04
C GLY A 16 -44.38 -0.85 18.04
N LYS A 17 -43.41 -0.02 18.41
CA LYS A 17 -42.13 0.04 17.72
C LYS A 17 -41.51 -1.34 17.89
N THR A 18 -41.98 -2.31 17.10
CA THR A 18 -41.26 -3.53 16.81
C THR A 18 -40.00 -3.01 16.13
N VAL A 19 -38.99 -2.79 16.95
CA VAL A 19 -37.59 -2.65 16.55
C VAL A 19 -37.45 -3.58 15.37
N ILE A 20 -37.25 -3.01 14.17
CA ILE A 20 -37.19 -3.76 12.91
C ILE A 20 -36.03 -4.73 13.08
N ALA A 21 -36.36 -5.92 13.58
CA ALA A 21 -35.48 -7.05 13.57
C ALA A 21 -35.42 -7.39 12.08
N ARG A 22 -34.37 -6.91 11.41
CA ARG A 22 -34.06 -7.34 10.06
C ARG A 22 -33.97 -8.86 10.09
N GLU A 23 -35.05 -9.51 9.69
CA GLU A 23 -35.07 -10.94 9.43
C GLU A 23 -34.18 -11.20 8.22
N LEU A 24 -33.46 -12.32 8.26
CA LEU A 24 -32.63 -12.75 7.15
C LEU A 24 -33.53 -13.22 6.01
N GLY A 25 -33.63 -12.42 4.94
CA GLY A 25 -34.44 -12.75 3.77
C GLY A 25 -33.83 -13.82 2.87
N GLY A 26 -32.50 -13.99 2.91
CA GLY A 26 -31.76 -14.99 2.12
C GLY A 26 -31.44 -16.25 2.90
N ASP A 27 -31.18 -17.35 2.19
CA ASP A 27 -30.68 -18.58 2.80
C ASP A 27 -29.30 -18.34 3.43
N LEU A 28 -29.16 -18.73 4.69
CA LEU A 28 -27.92 -18.59 5.45
C LEU A 28 -27.68 -19.88 6.25
N PRO A 29 -27.01 -20.89 5.67
CA PRO A 29 -26.74 -22.13 6.38
C PRO A 29 -25.80 -21.89 7.56
N CYS A 30 -26.19 -22.35 8.75
CA CYS A 30 -25.41 -22.26 9.98
C CYS A 30 -23.98 -22.77 9.75
N ALA A 31 -22.98 -22.02 10.20
CA ALA A 31 -21.58 -22.38 9.97
C ALA A 31 -21.20 -23.72 10.64
N ARG A 32 -21.87 -24.09 11.75
CA ARG A 32 -21.62 -25.32 12.52
C ARG A 32 -22.47 -26.51 12.07
N CYS A 33 -23.80 -26.38 12.07
CA CYS A 33 -24.73 -27.50 11.81
C CYS A 33 -25.41 -27.47 10.44
N LYS A 34 -25.16 -26.44 9.63
CA LYS A 34 -25.78 -26.21 8.31
C LYS A 34 -27.30 -25.95 8.28
N TYR A 35 -27.98 -25.90 9.43
CA TYR A 35 -29.39 -25.46 9.53
C TYR A 35 -29.60 -24.09 8.88
N ASN A 36 -30.66 -23.92 8.08
CA ASN A 36 -30.91 -22.66 7.38
C ASN A 36 -31.45 -21.59 8.34
N LEU A 37 -30.73 -20.47 8.47
CA LEU A 37 -31.06 -19.38 9.37
C LEU A 37 -31.99 -18.33 8.75
N LYS A 38 -32.63 -18.63 7.62
CA LYS A 38 -33.61 -17.74 6.97
C LYS A 38 -34.79 -17.45 7.91
N GLY A 39 -35.24 -16.19 7.94
CA GLY A 39 -36.34 -15.73 8.81
C GLY A 39 -35.96 -15.57 10.28
N LEU A 40 -34.77 -16.03 10.71
CA LEU A 40 -34.28 -15.73 12.05
C LEU A 40 -33.79 -14.29 12.13
N SER A 41 -33.99 -13.69 13.29
CA SER A 41 -33.39 -12.40 13.63
C SER A 41 -31.88 -12.50 13.59
N ILE A 42 -31.21 -11.47 13.04
CA ILE A 42 -29.74 -11.33 13.11
C ILE A 42 -29.22 -11.41 14.55
N ARG A 43 -30.06 -11.14 15.56
CA ARG A 43 -29.71 -11.22 17.00
C ARG A 43 -29.93 -12.62 17.61
N GLY A 44 -30.58 -13.52 16.89
CA GLY A 44 -30.92 -14.84 17.39
C GLY A 44 -29.73 -15.81 17.46
N VAL A 45 -30.02 -17.01 17.96
CA VAL A 45 -29.12 -18.16 17.94
C VAL A 45 -29.71 -19.26 17.05
N CYS A 46 -28.85 -20.08 16.47
CA CYS A 46 -29.28 -21.25 15.72
C CYS A 46 -30.03 -22.22 16.66
N PRO A 47 -31.25 -22.67 16.32
CA PRO A 47 -32.03 -23.56 17.18
C PRO A 47 -31.36 -24.94 17.37
N GLU A 48 -30.66 -25.43 16.35
CA GLU A 48 -30.02 -26.76 16.38
C GLU A 48 -28.74 -26.85 17.22
N CYS A 49 -27.93 -25.78 17.27
CA CYS A 49 -26.58 -25.85 17.83
C CYS A 49 -26.18 -24.65 18.70
N ALA A 50 -27.14 -23.77 18.97
CA ALA A 50 -26.99 -22.52 19.73
C ALA A 50 -25.91 -21.55 19.20
N LEU A 51 -25.36 -21.77 17.99
CA LEU A 51 -24.40 -20.85 17.38
C LEU A 51 -25.08 -19.51 17.08
N PRO A 52 -24.54 -18.36 17.52
CA PRO A 52 -25.12 -17.05 17.20
C PRO A 52 -25.23 -16.84 15.68
N VAL A 53 -26.39 -16.32 15.22
CA VAL A 53 -26.63 -16.05 13.79
C VAL A 53 -25.59 -15.10 13.21
N ARG A 54 -25.14 -14.11 14.00
CA ARG A 54 -24.07 -13.17 13.63
C ARG A 54 -22.73 -13.86 13.38
N ALA A 55 -22.40 -14.88 14.16
CA ALA A 55 -21.16 -15.64 13.96
C ALA A 55 -21.22 -16.42 12.64
N THR A 56 -22.39 -16.94 12.28
CA THR A 56 -22.61 -17.53 10.94
C THR A 56 -22.54 -16.48 9.85
N LEU A 57 -23.17 -15.30 10.01
CA LEU A 57 -23.06 -14.21 9.05
C LEU A 57 -21.61 -13.80 8.82
N LEU A 58 -20.81 -13.61 9.88
CA LEU A 58 -19.40 -13.30 9.75
C LEU A 58 -18.64 -14.41 9.03
N ALA A 59 -18.90 -15.68 9.36
CA ALA A 59 -18.24 -16.82 8.72
C ALA A 59 -18.65 -17.02 7.25
N VAL A 60 -19.88 -16.69 6.86
CA VAL A 60 -20.39 -16.85 5.50
C VAL A 60 -20.07 -15.63 4.64
N VAL A 61 -20.19 -14.41 5.19
CA VAL A 61 -19.92 -13.15 4.49
C VAL A 61 -18.42 -12.87 4.41
N ASP A 62 -17.65 -13.25 5.43
CA ASP A 62 -16.19 -13.17 5.43
C ASP A 62 -15.55 -14.47 5.98
N PRO A 63 -15.54 -15.55 5.19
CA PRO A 63 -14.90 -16.82 5.58
C PRO A 63 -13.41 -16.69 5.91
N ARG A 64 -12.79 -15.55 5.56
CA ARG A 64 -11.38 -15.23 5.84
C ARG A 64 -11.21 -14.21 6.96
N ALA A 65 -12.25 -13.90 7.74
CA ALA A 65 -12.15 -13.01 8.90
C ALA A 65 -11.07 -13.51 9.90
N ASN A 66 -10.97 -14.82 10.09
CA ASN A 66 -9.97 -15.44 10.97
C ASN A 66 -8.53 -15.33 10.45
N GLU A 67 -8.33 -15.00 9.17
CA GLU A 67 -6.99 -14.77 8.61
C GLU A 67 -6.43 -13.40 9.03
N LEU A 68 -7.30 -12.46 9.45
CA LEU A 68 -6.92 -11.09 9.83
C LEU A 68 -6.39 -11.01 11.27
N ARG A 69 -5.24 -11.64 11.54
CA ARG A 69 -4.57 -11.56 12.85
C ARG A 69 -4.30 -10.11 13.27
N PRO A 70 -4.35 -9.74 14.56
CA PRO A 70 -4.13 -8.36 14.98
C PRO A 70 -2.72 -7.85 14.62
N ILE A 71 -2.62 -6.57 14.25
CA ILE A 71 -1.35 -5.86 14.06
C ILE A 71 -0.79 -5.53 15.44
N ARG A 72 0.47 -5.87 15.69
CA ARG A 72 1.08 -5.71 17.03
C ARG A 72 1.20 -4.23 17.44
N HIS A 73 1.58 -3.38 16.50
CA HIS A 73 1.82 -1.96 16.71
C HIS A 73 1.24 -1.13 15.54
N PRO A 74 -0.09 -0.93 15.48
CA PRO A 74 -0.75 -0.30 14.33
C PRO A 74 -0.20 1.10 14.01
N ARG A 75 0.06 1.91 15.05
CA ARG A 75 0.63 3.27 14.88
C ARG A 75 2.03 3.26 14.25
N LEU A 76 2.91 2.36 14.70
CA LEU A 76 4.26 2.24 14.14
C LEU A 76 4.24 1.70 12.72
N VAL A 77 3.36 0.73 12.43
CA VAL A 77 3.21 0.17 11.08
C VAL A 77 2.68 1.23 10.13
N ALA A 78 1.67 2.00 10.53
CA ALA A 78 1.14 3.11 9.74
C ALA A 78 2.22 4.16 9.48
N ALA A 79 2.90 4.67 10.52
CA ALA A 79 3.95 5.67 10.38
C ALA A 79 5.11 5.18 9.48
N GLY A 80 5.56 3.94 9.65
CA GLY A 80 6.58 3.33 8.81
C GLY A 80 6.15 3.20 7.35
N LEU A 81 4.89 2.87 7.09
CA LEU A 81 4.33 2.78 5.73
C LEU A 81 4.29 4.15 5.02
N LEU A 82 3.91 5.24 5.72
CA LEU A 82 4.04 6.60 5.15
C LEU A 82 5.49 6.94 4.89
N ALA A 83 6.35 6.77 5.89
CA ALA A 83 7.76 7.12 5.80
C ALA A 83 8.40 6.41 4.60
N TRP A 84 8.12 5.11 4.43
CA TRP A 84 8.57 4.33 3.30
C TRP A 84 8.16 4.93 1.94
N GLY A 85 6.87 5.18 1.74
CA GLY A 85 6.34 5.69 0.48
C GLY A 85 6.78 7.13 0.19
N LEU A 86 6.54 8.05 1.13
CA LEU A 86 6.84 9.47 0.98
C LEU A 86 8.33 9.75 0.84
N ALA A 87 9.18 9.04 1.59
CA ALA A 87 10.62 9.21 1.45
C ALA A 87 11.15 8.64 0.13
N GLY A 88 10.58 7.53 -0.36
CA GLY A 88 10.89 7.03 -1.70
C GLY A 88 10.53 8.06 -2.79
N ALA A 89 9.36 8.67 -2.68
CA ALA A 89 8.95 9.77 -3.56
C ALA A 89 9.86 10.99 -3.43
N GLY A 90 10.26 11.34 -2.20
CA GLY A 90 11.23 12.40 -1.93
C GLY A 90 12.58 12.16 -2.60
N ALA A 91 13.12 10.94 -2.50
CA ALA A 91 14.37 10.57 -3.18
C ALA A 91 14.26 10.75 -4.70
N THR A 92 13.13 10.32 -5.27
CA THR A 92 12.85 10.45 -6.72
C THR A 92 12.70 11.91 -7.13
N ALA A 93 12.00 12.73 -6.33
CA ALA A 93 11.86 14.16 -6.58
C ALA A 93 13.21 14.88 -6.53
N CYS A 94 14.07 14.57 -5.54
CA CYS A 94 15.43 15.11 -5.49
C CYS A 94 16.26 14.71 -6.73
N ALA A 95 16.16 13.46 -7.18
CA ALA A 95 16.84 13.00 -8.40
C ALA A 95 16.36 13.76 -9.64
N TRP A 96 15.05 14.04 -9.76
CA TRP A 96 14.51 14.90 -10.82
C TRP A 96 15.01 16.33 -10.74
N VAL A 97 15.07 16.93 -9.55
CA VAL A 97 15.61 18.28 -9.38
C VAL A 97 17.06 18.34 -9.84
N LEU A 98 17.89 17.35 -9.45
CA LEU A 98 19.28 17.26 -9.91
C LEU A 98 19.37 17.13 -11.44
N ALA A 99 18.55 16.27 -12.05
CA ALA A 99 18.51 16.11 -13.49
C ALA A 99 18.06 17.38 -14.23
N LEU A 100 17.09 18.11 -13.70
CA LEU A 100 16.61 19.37 -14.27
C LEU A 100 17.67 20.48 -14.15
N LEU A 101 18.38 20.56 -13.02
CA LEU A 101 19.49 21.52 -12.86
C LEU A 101 20.59 21.28 -13.88
N GLU A 102 20.94 20.02 -14.13
CA GLU A 102 21.91 19.61 -15.15
C GLU A 102 21.49 20.06 -16.55
N LEU A 103 20.21 19.91 -16.93
CA LEU A 103 19.67 20.35 -18.22
C LEU A 103 19.72 21.88 -18.42
N THR A 104 19.58 22.64 -17.34
CA THR A 104 19.61 24.11 -17.41
C THR A 104 21.02 24.70 -17.45
N GLY A 105 22.06 23.87 -17.39
CA GLY A 105 23.46 24.32 -17.33
C GLY A 105 23.80 25.14 -16.09
N HIS A 106 22.95 25.10 -15.05
CA HIS A 106 23.20 25.84 -13.81
C HIS A 106 24.39 25.26 -13.04
N ALA A 107 25.00 26.11 -12.22
CA ALA A 107 26.15 25.78 -11.39
C ALA A 107 25.90 24.53 -10.52
N ARG A 108 27.01 23.86 -10.20
CA ARG A 108 27.08 22.63 -9.39
C ARG A 108 26.06 22.65 -8.23
N PRO A 109 25.24 21.60 -8.07
CA PRO A 109 24.26 21.56 -6.99
C PRO A 109 24.97 21.69 -5.64
N ALA A 110 24.32 22.36 -4.69
CA ALA A 110 24.82 22.43 -3.32
C ALA A 110 25.03 20.99 -2.78
N GLY A 111 26.14 20.72 -2.10
CA GLY A 111 26.52 19.35 -1.71
C GLY A 111 25.45 18.59 -0.91
N TRP A 112 24.64 19.31 -0.12
CA TRP A 112 23.51 18.71 0.61
C TRP A 112 22.40 18.19 -0.32
N LEU A 113 22.14 18.89 -1.43
CA LEU A 113 21.12 18.49 -2.41
C LEU A 113 21.56 17.22 -3.15
N ALA A 114 22.85 17.11 -3.45
CA ALA A 114 23.46 15.93 -4.06
C ALA A 114 23.38 14.69 -3.15
N ALA A 115 23.45 14.87 -1.82
CA ALA A 115 23.29 13.79 -0.85
C ALA A 115 21.83 13.46 -0.51
N ALA A 116 20.88 14.34 -0.84
CA ALA A 116 19.47 14.19 -0.47
C ALA A 116 18.81 12.91 -0.99
N PRO A 117 19.00 12.45 -2.25
CA PRO A 117 18.43 11.19 -2.72
C PRO A 117 18.82 9.99 -1.86
N ALA A 118 20.09 9.90 -1.46
CA ALA A 118 20.59 8.83 -0.61
C ALA A 118 19.99 8.90 0.81
N ALA A 119 19.90 10.10 1.39
CA ALA A 119 19.30 10.30 2.71
C ALA A 119 17.81 9.91 2.73
N PHE A 120 17.04 10.33 1.72
CA PHE A 120 15.64 9.94 1.57
C PHE A 120 15.48 8.43 1.31
N ALA A 121 16.37 7.81 0.53
CA ALA A 121 16.37 6.36 0.35
C ALA A 121 16.61 5.62 1.69
N LEU A 122 17.57 6.08 2.51
CA LEU A 122 17.78 5.52 3.86
C LEU A 122 16.54 5.67 4.75
N PHE A 123 15.92 6.85 4.74
CA PHE A 123 14.70 7.10 5.51
C PHE A 123 13.53 6.22 5.03
N SER A 124 13.42 5.99 3.72
CA SER A 124 12.49 5.03 3.13
C SER A 124 12.77 3.60 3.63
N GLY A 125 14.04 3.20 3.69
CA GLY A 125 14.46 1.91 4.24
C GLY A 125 14.13 1.73 5.73
N VAL A 126 14.29 2.77 6.54
CA VAL A 126 13.85 2.78 7.95
C VAL A 126 12.33 2.59 8.03
N GLY A 127 11.56 3.28 7.20
CA GLY A 127 10.10 3.08 7.09
C GLY A 127 9.73 1.64 6.71
N ALA A 128 10.48 1.02 5.79
CA ALA A 128 10.26 -0.35 5.34
C ALA A 128 10.45 -1.41 6.43
N ILE A 129 11.12 -1.11 7.55
CA ILE A 129 11.23 -2.02 8.72
C ILE A 129 9.84 -2.44 9.23
N ALA A 130 8.85 -1.53 9.14
CA ALA A 130 7.46 -1.82 9.49
C ALA A 130 6.86 -3.01 8.70
N LEU A 131 7.41 -3.34 7.54
CA LEU A 131 6.95 -4.41 6.66
C LEU A 131 7.59 -5.77 6.99
N ILE A 132 8.60 -5.87 7.87
CA ILE A 132 9.26 -7.17 8.15
C ILE A 132 8.32 -8.13 8.86
N ARG A 133 7.57 -7.65 9.86
CA ARG A 133 6.66 -8.48 10.66
C ARG A 133 5.43 -7.69 11.12
N PRO A 134 4.52 -7.36 10.20
CA PRO A 134 3.33 -6.57 10.54
C PRO A 134 2.38 -7.26 11.54
N HIS A 135 2.40 -8.60 11.61
CA HIS A 135 1.47 -9.39 12.43
C HIS A 135 2.18 -10.16 13.54
N ALA A 136 1.57 -10.22 14.74
CA ALA A 136 2.21 -10.74 15.95
C ALA A 136 2.54 -12.26 15.89
N MET A 137 1.74 -13.07 15.17
CA MET A 137 1.87 -14.53 15.20
C MET A 137 2.30 -15.15 13.87
N SER A 138 2.67 -14.38 12.84
CA SER A 138 3.26 -15.01 11.67
C SER A 138 4.58 -15.65 12.11
N ASP A 139 4.71 -16.96 11.92
CA ASP A 139 6.01 -17.62 11.96
C ASP A 139 6.98 -16.84 11.07
N PHE A 140 8.28 -16.90 11.37
CA PHE A 140 9.33 -16.23 10.59
C PHE A 140 9.50 -16.91 9.23
N GLY A 141 8.44 -16.84 8.42
CA GLY A 141 8.28 -17.55 7.17
C GLY A 141 9.06 -16.89 6.06
N ARG A 142 8.79 -17.34 4.83
CA ARG A 142 9.46 -16.83 3.63
C ARG A 142 9.23 -15.32 3.44
N GLY A 143 8.04 -14.81 3.78
CA GLY A 143 7.69 -13.40 3.64
C GLY A 143 8.52 -12.45 4.52
N SER A 144 8.68 -12.75 5.81
CA SER A 144 9.49 -11.92 6.72
C SER A 144 10.98 -11.93 6.36
N ARG A 145 11.51 -13.09 5.93
CA ARG A 145 12.90 -13.17 5.44
C ARG A 145 13.10 -12.37 4.17
N ALA A 146 12.18 -12.48 3.20
CA ALA A 146 12.22 -11.68 1.99
C ALA A 146 12.20 -10.17 2.32
N ALA A 147 11.28 -9.73 3.18
CA ALA A 147 11.21 -8.33 3.56
C ALA A 147 12.47 -7.84 4.30
N LEU A 148 13.07 -8.67 5.16
CA LEU A 148 14.35 -8.36 5.80
C LEU A 148 15.45 -8.12 4.75
N PHE A 149 15.59 -9.00 3.76
CA PHE A 149 16.54 -8.78 2.66
C PHE A 149 16.22 -7.52 1.85
N GLY A 150 14.93 -7.22 1.64
CA GLY A 150 14.50 -5.97 1.01
C GLY A 150 14.91 -4.73 1.80
N VAL A 151 14.78 -4.74 3.13
CA VAL A 151 15.24 -3.66 3.99
C VAL A 151 16.77 -3.53 3.94
N LEU A 152 17.50 -4.65 4.01
CA LEU A 152 18.97 -4.64 3.94
C LEU A 152 19.48 -4.09 2.60
N ALA A 153 18.74 -4.30 1.50
CA ALA A 153 19.09 -3.78 0.18
C ALA A 153 19.05 -2.23 0.09
N TYR A 154 18.43 -1.53 1.04
CA TYR A 154 18.48 -0.06 1.08
C TYR A 154 19.88 0.48 1.40
N ALA A 155 20.70 -0.25 2.16
CA ALA A 155 22.06 0.20 2.49
C ALA A 155 22.96 0.32 1.24
N PRO A 156 23.13 -0.72 0.39
CA PRO A 156 23.87 -0.56 -0.85
C PRO A 156 23.19 0.42 -1.80
N LEU A 157 21.85 0.48 -1.84
CA LEU A 157 21.12 1.44 -2.68
C LEU A 157 21.48 2.89 -2.33
N ALA A 158 21.49 3.24 -1.04
CA ALA A 158 21.86 4.57 -0.58
C ALA A 158 23.33 4.90 -0.88
N ILE A 159 24.23 3.91 -0.74
CA ILE A 159 25.64 4.07 -1.11
C ILE A 159 25.76 4.38 -2.60
N LEU A 160 25.11 3.62 -3.48
CA LEU A 160 25.16 3.86 -4.92
C LEU A 160 24.58 5.22 -5.30
N LEU A 161 23.44 5.60 -4.72
CA LEU A 161 22.85 6.93 -4.92
C LEU A 161 23.79 8.06 -4.50
N PHE A 162 24.48 7.91 -3.36
CA PHE A 162 25.46 8.88 -2.90
C PHE A 162 26.69 8.94 -3.83
N LEU A 163 27.19 7.79 -4.28
CA LEU A 163 28.32 7.74 -5.21
C LEU A 163 27.98 8.42 -6.53
N VAL A 164 26.81 8.15 -7.11
CA VAL A 164 26.39 8.80 -8.36
C VAL A 164 26.21 10.30 -8.14
N HIS A 165 25.31 10.71 -7.24
CA HIS A 165 24.89 12.11 -7.15
C HIS A 165 25.85 13.03 -6.40
N ALA A 166 26.57 12.55 -5.39
CA ALA A 166 27.45 13.37 -4.57
C ALA A 166 28.94 13.23 -4.90
N ARG A 167 29.34 12.13 -5.57
CA ARG A 167 30.76 11.90 -5.91
C ARG A 167 31.07 11.95 -7.40
N ILE A 168 30.17 11.50 -8.28
CA ILE A 168 30.43 11.46 -9.73
C ILE A 168 29.84 12.70 -10.40
N ASP A 169 28.52 12.90 -10.28
CA ASP A 169 27.78 13.97 -10.96
C ASP A 169 28.35 15.39 -10.76
N PRO A 170 28.94 15.78 -9.59
CA PRO A 170 29.50 17.13 -9.43
C PRO A 170 30.78 17.40 -10.23
N PHE A 171 31.50 16.34 -10.64
CA PHE A 171 32.76 16.42 -11.37
C PHE A 171 32.65 15.88 -12.79
N ALA A 172 31.66 15.02 -13.03
CA ALA A 172 31.28 14.58 -14.35
C ALA A 172 30.57 15.71 -15.09
N SER A 173 30.64 15.61 -16.39
CA SER A 173 29.97 16.51 -17.30
C SER A 173 28.53 16.05 -17.54
N ALA A 174 27.70 16.88 -18.17
CA ALA A 174 26.25 16.74 -18.13
C ALA A 174 25.77 15.41 -18.76
N ALA A 175 25.17 14.52 -17.96
CA ALA A 175 24.68 13.17 -18.32
C ALA A 175 23.73 13.14 -19.51
N TYR A 176 23.01 14.24 -19.69
CA TYR A 176 21.94 14.42 -20.67
C TYR A 176 22.30 15.51 -21.69
N GLY A 177 23.58 15.91 -21.75
CA GLY A 177 24.08 16.90 -22.70
C GLY A 177 24.35 16.29 -24.08
N PRO A 178 24.20 17.07 -25.17
CA PRO A 178 24.21 16.57 -26.55
C PRO A 178 25.58 16.13 -27.12
N ARG A 179 26.66 16.08 -26.33
CA ARG A 179 28.03 15.95 -26.87
C ARG A 179 29.02 15.11 -26.08
N GLU A 180 28.59 14.35 -25.09
CA GLU A 180 29.53 13.67 -24.21
C GLU A 180 29.43 12.16 -24.30
N VAL A 181 30.61 11.54 -24.33
CA VAL A 181 30.75 10.09 -24.32
C VAL A 181 30.20 9.58 -22.99
N SER A 182 29.23 8.68 -23.07
CA SER A 182 28.64 8.00 -21.92
C SER A 182 29.74 7.38 -21.05
N ASP A 183 29.85 7.82 -19.79
CA ASP A 183 30.77 7.25 -18.80
C ASP A 183 30.27 5.84 -18.39
N PRO A 184 31.00 4.76 -18.72
CA PRO A 184 30.58 3.40 -18.41
C PRO A 184 30.45 3.14 -16.91
N GLN A 185 31.27 3.79 -16.07
CA GLN A 185 31.20 3.62 -14.63
C GLN A 185 29.88 4.18 -14.07
N ARG A 186 29.48 5.38 -14.51
CA ARG A 186 28.20 6.00 -14.14
C ARG A 186 27.01 5.15 -14.59
N LEU A 187 27.04 4.60 -15.81
CA LEU A 187 25.98 3.72 -16.31
C LEU A 187 25.85 2.43 -15.49
N LEU A 188 26.96 1.77 -15.16
CA LEU A 188 26.94 0.55 -14.34
C LEU A 188 26.36 0.80 -12.94
N LEU A 189 26.69 1.94 -12.32
CA LEU A 189 26.12 2.31 -11.02
C LEU A 189 24.61 2.57 -11.10
N ARG A 190 24.13 3.22 -12.17
CA ARG A 190 22.68 3.43 -12.42
C ARG A 190 21.91 2.14 -12.63
N ILE A 191 22.50 1.19 -13.36
CA ILE A 191 21.95 -0.17 -13.49
C ILE A 191 21.87 -0.82 -12.10
N GLY A 192 22.93 -0.73 -11.30
CA GLY A 192 22.95 -1.23 -9.93
C GLY A 192 21.85 -0.64 -9.05
N ILE A 193 21.63 0.68 -9.13
CA ILE A 193 20.53 1.38 -8.44
C ILE A 193 19.18 0.80 -8.88
N SER A 194 18.93 0.70 -10.19
CA SER A 194 17.66 0.21 -10.74
C SER A 194 17.38 -1.24 -10.32
N VAL A 195 18.41 -2.10 -10.35
CA VAL A 195 18.32 -3.49 -9.89
C VAL A 195 17.99 -3.56 -8.39
N LEU A 196 18.63 -2.74 -7.56
CA LEU A 196 18.35 -2.72 -6.12
C LEU A 196 16.94 -2.21 -5.81
N ILE A 197 16.45 -1.18 -6.50
CA ILE A 197 15.07 -0.70 -6.33
C ILE A 197 14.07 -1.79 -6.74
N ALA A 198 14.32 -2.48 -7.87
CA ALA A 198 13.46 -3.57 -8.32
C ALA A 198 13.45 -4.73 -7.32
N LEU A 199 14.62 -5.09 -6.79
CA LEU A 199 14.78 -6.10 -5.75
C LEU A 199 14.01 -5.73 -4.47
N VAL A 200 14.15 -4.50 -3.99
CA VAL A 200 13.40 -3.97 -2.84
C VAL A 200 11.89 -4.09 -3.07
N ALA A 201 11.40 -3.65 -4.24
CA ALA A 201 9.98 -3.70 -4.58
C ALA A 201 9.46 -5.15 -4.61
N VAL A 202 10.21 -6.08 -5.18
CA VAL A 202 9.84 -7.51 -5.26
C VAL A 202 9.86 -8.17 -3.88
N LEU A 203 10.86 -7.88 -3.05
CA LEU A 203 11.06 -8.50 -1.74
C LEU A 203 10.08 -7.99 -0.68
N LEU A 204 9.72 -6.70 -0.71
CA LEU A 204 8.74 -6.12 0.23
C LEU A 204 7.29 -6.44 -0.16
N ARG A 205 7.02 -6.76 -1.43
CA ARG A 205 5.69 -6.98 -1.98
C ARG A 205 4.83 -7.99 -1.22
N PRO A 206 5.30 -9.18 -0.79
CA PRO A 206 4.46 -10.15 -0.11
C PRO A 206 3.83 -9.57 1.17
N ASN A 207 4.62 -8.83 1.96
CA ASN A 207 4.15 -8.26 3.22
C ASN A 207 3.30 -7.00 3.00
N ALA A 208 3.64 -6.17 2.02
CA ALA A 208 2.80 -5.05 1.61
C ALA A 208 1.40 -5.52 1.14
N ARG A 209 1.33 -6.60 0.35
CA ARG A 209 0.05 -7.21 -0.05
C ARG A 209 -0.73 -7.77 1.13
N MET A 210 -0.05 -8.33 2.12
CA MET A 210 -0.69 -8.87 3.32
C MET A 210 -1.36 -7.75 4.16
N LEU A 211 -0.71 -6.59 4.28
CA LEU A 211 -1.30 -5.40 4.89
C LEU A 211 -2.49 -4.89 4.07
N ALA A 212 -2.32 -4.81 2.76
CA ALA A 212 -3.35 -4.26 1.90
C ALA A 212 -4.60 -5.15 1.77
N ALA A 213 -4.45 -6.47 1.96
CA ALA A 213 -5.57 -7.42 2.00
C ALA A 213 -6.58 -7.15 3.14
N ARG A 214 -6.20 -6.36 4.16
CA ARG A 214 -7.13 -5.89 5.20
C ARG A 214 -8.08 -4.81 4.71
N SER A 215 -7.69 -4.05 3.69
CA SER A 215 -8.55 -3.00 3.15
C SER A 215 -9.72 -3.63 2.39
N PHE A 216 -10.94 -3.31 2.82
CA PHE A 216 -12.18 -3.71 2.14
C PHE A 216 -12.18 -3.31 0.65
N LEU A 217 -11.48 -2.22 0.29
CA LEU A 217 -11.29 -1.78 -1.10
C LEU A 217 -10.54 -2.83 -1.97
N MET A 218 -9.57 -3.56 -1.41
CA MET A 218 -8.91 -4.65 -2.13
C MET A 218 -9.80 -5.88 -2.33
N ARG A 219 -10.77 -6.09 -1.43
CA ARG A 219 -11.73 -7.20 -1.51
C ARG A 219 -12.83 -6.92 -2.53
N THR A 220 -13.24 -5.65 -2.68
CA THR A 220 -14.19 -5.22 -3.71
C THR A 220 -13.57 -5.10 -5.11
N GLY A 221 -12.27 -5.40 -5.26
CA GLY A 221 -11.58 -5.43 -6.55
C GLY A 221 -11.35 -4.06 -7.19
N ARG A 222 -11.60 -2.96 -6.46
CA ARG A 222 -11.44 -1.60 -6.97
C ARG A 222 -10.00 -1.09 -6.94
N THR A 223 -9.12 -1.73 -6.16
CA THR A 223 -7.70 -1.37 -6.10
C THR A 223 -6.84 -2.41 -6.83
N ASP A 224 -5.98 -1.91 -7.71
CA ASP A 224 -5.16 -2.75 -8.56
C ASP A 224 -4.15 -3.55 -7.73
N ARG A 225 -4.07 -4.85 -7.99
CA ARG A 225 -3.25 -5.81 -7.23
C ARG A 225 -1.80 -5.84 -7.71
N GLN A 226 -1.41 -4.92 -8.61
CA GLN A 226 -0.21 -5.04 -9.45
C GLN A 226 0.81 -3.89 -9.34
N THR A 227 0.55 -2.80 -8.60
CA THR A 227 1.39 -1.58 -8.62
C THR A 227 2.88 -1.84 -8.39
N LEU A 228 3.28 -2.64 -7.39
CA LEU A 228 4.70 -2.95 -7.13
C LEU A 228 5.36 -3.82 -8.21
N ARG A 229 4.59 -4.67 -8.91
CA ARG A 229 5.12 -5.43 -10.06
C ARG A 229 5.27 -4.53 -11.27
N ALA A 230 4.29 -3.67 -11.52
CA ALA A 230 4.36 -2.68 -12.58
C ALA A 230 5.59 -1.76 -12.39
N LEU A 231 5.83 -1.27 -11.17
CA LEU A 231 7.04 -0.52 -10.82
C LEU A 231 8.33 -1.29 -11.10
N ALA A 232 8.40 -2.56 -10.70
CA ALA A 232 9.57 -3.40 -11.00
C ALA A 232 9.76 -3.61 -12.51
N SER A 233 8.69 -3.80 -13.28
CA SER A 233 8.75 -3.92 -14.74
C SER A 233 9.22 -2.64 -15.41
N VAL A 234 8.81 -1.47 -14.92
CA VAL A 234 9.30 -0.17 -15.42
C VAL A 234 10.81 -0.02 -15.19
N LEU A 235 11.34 -0.52 -14.08
CA LEU A 235 12.79 -0.50 -13.85
C LEU A 235 13.56 -1.39 -14.82
N VAL A 236 12.96 -2.47 -15.33
CA VAL A 236 13.56 -3.27 -16.42
C VAL A 236 13.72 -2.42 -17.68
N LEU A 237 12.78 -1.53 -17.97
CA LEU A 237 12.89 -0.59 -19.10
C LEU A 237 14.06 0.38 -18.90
N CYS A 238 14.24 0.93 -17.69
CA CYS A 238 15.41 1.78 -17.38
C CYS A 238 16.73 1.02 -17.54
N ILE A 239 16.81 -0.21 -17.01
CA ILE A 239 18.00 -1.07 -17.15
C ILE A 239 18.30 -1.34 -18.63
N ALA A 240 17.28 -1.68 -19.42
CA ALA A 240 17.44 -1.90 -20.86
C ALA A 240 17.97 -0.64 -21.57
N GLY A 241 17.45 0.54 -21.23
CA GLY A 241 17.97 1.80 -21.75
C GLY A 241 19.43 2.06 -21.38
N ASP A 242 19.81 1.89 -20.12
CA ASP A 242 21.22 2.05 -19.69
C ASP A 242 22.16 1.01 -20.35
N LEU A 243 21.69 -0.23 -20.60
CA LEU A 243 22.43 -1.24 -21.35
C LEU A 243 22.62 -0.88 -22.83
N VAL A 244 21.59 -0.30 -23.48
CA VAL A 244 21.70 0.21 -24.85
C VAL A 244 22.73 1.34 -24.92
N ARG A 245 22.75 2.25 -23.94
CA ARG A 245 23.77 3.31 -23.84
C ARG A 245 25.17 2.74 -23.63
N LEU A 246 25.31 1.68 -22.83
CA LEU A 246 26.61 1.01 -22.65
C LEU A 246 27.07 0.35 -23.95
N ALA A 247 26.15 -0.24 -24.73
CA ALA A 247 26.46 -0.80 -26.04
C ALA A 247 26.84 0.27 -27.07
N ALA A 248 26.32 1.50 -26.95
CA ALA A 248 26.67 2.64 -27.82
C ALA A 248 28.18 2.93 -27.84
N ILE A 249 28.89 2.63 -26.75
CA ILE A 249 30.36 2.79 -26.63
C ILE A 249 31.13 1.92 -27.65
N GLN A 250 30.54 0.83 -28.12
CA GLN A 250 31.17 -0.08 -29.11
C GLN A 250 31.00 0.38 -30.56
N PHE A 251 30.20 1.41 -30.80
CA PHE A 251 29.95 1.95 -32.14
C PHE A 251 30.74 3.25 -32.34
N GLU A 252 30.98 3.60 -33.61
CA GLU A 252 31.60 4.87 -33.98
C GLU A 252 30.61 5.77 -34.75
N GLY A 253 30.90 7.07 -34.79
CA GLY A 253 30.16 8.04 -35.61
C GLY A 253 28.66 8.15 -35.26
N GLY A 254 27.83 8.32 -36.29
CA GLY A 254 26.39 8.56 -36.13
C GLY A 254 25.62 7.39 -35.51
N SER A 255 26.08 6.14 -35.69
CA SER A 255 25.45 4.97 -35.07
C SER A 255 25.58 4.96 -33.55
N ALA A 256 26.72 5.42 -33.02
CA ALA A 256 26.91 5.55 -31.57
C ALA A 256 25.93 6.56 -30.98
N GLN A 257 25.82 7.73 -31.62
CA GLN A 257 24.91 8.79 -31.20
C GLN A 257 23.44 8.33 -31.22
N LEU A 258 22.98 7.73 -32.32
CA LEU A 258 21.60 7.25 -32.44
C LEU A 258 21.30 6.19 -31.36
N THR A 259 22.25 5.29 -31.11
CA THR A 259 22.08 4.23 -30.10
C THR A 259 22.01 4.82 -28.69
N ASP A 260 22.88 5.78 -28.35
CA ASP A 260 22.84 6.46 -27.05
C ASP A 260 21.54 7.27 -26.87
N GLU A 261 21.08 8.00 -27.90
CA GLU A 261 19.81 8.74 -27.89
C GLU A 261 18.60 7.83 -27.65
N VAL A 262 18.55 6.67 -28.31
CA VAL A 262 17.51 5.65 -28.08
C VAL A 262 17.56 5.15 -26.64
N GLY A 263 18.75 4.83 -26.13
CA GLY A 263 18.92 4.41 -24.74
C GLY A 263 18.48 5.48 -23.74
N GLN A 264 18.83 6.74 -23.97
CA GLN A 264 18.42 7.88 -23.15
C GLN A 264 16.90 8.07 -23.15
N LEU A 265 16.24 7.94 -24.31
CA LEU A 265 14.78 8.02 -24.42
C LEU A 265 14.09 6.92 -23.61
N LEU A 266 14.58 5.67 -23.69
CA LEU A 266 14.05 4.55 -22.92
C LEU A 266 14.15 4.80 -21.41
N VAL A 267 15.29 5.29 -20.94
CA VAL A 267 15.51 5.64 -19.54
C VAL A 267 14.56 6.77 -19.12
N LEU A 268 14.41 7.82 -19.93
CA LEU A 268 13.52 8.95 -19.62
C LEU A 268 12.06 8.49 -19.48
N VAL A 269 11.57 7.71 -20.44
CA VAL A 269 10.22 7.13 -20.41
C VAL A 269 10.04 6.25 -19.17
N GLY A 270 11.03 5.40 -18.88
CA GLY A 270 11.04 4.56 -17.68
C GLY A 270 10.98 5.38 -16.39
N SER A 271 11.79 6.44 -16.26
CA SER A 271 11.81 7.32 -15.09
C SER A 271 10.47 8.04 -14.87
N VAL A 272 9.80 8.50 -15.94
CA VAL A 272 8.47 9.13 -15.84
C VAL A 272 7.43 8.11 -15.37
N LEU A 273 7.38 6.92 -15.99
CA LEU A 273 6.46 5.86 -15.60
C LEU A 273 6.70 5.40 -14.15
N PHE A 274 7.96 5.33 -13.73
CA PHE A 274 8.33 4.96 -12.36
C PHE A 274 7.82 6.00 -11.37
N THR A 275 7.95 7.29 -11.69
CA THR A 275 7.46 8.40 -10.87
C THR A 275 5.95 8.33 -10.71
N VAL A 276 5.20 8.10 -11.79
CA VAL A 276 3.74 7.93 -11.75
C VAL A 276 3.35 6.72 -10.88
N GLY A 277 4.02 5.58 -11.04
CA GLY A 277 3.79 4.40 -10.22
C GLY A 277 4.07 4.65 -8.73
N LEU A 278 5.09 5.45 -8.42
CA LEU A 278 5.48 5.79 -7.05
C LEU A 278 4.48 6.73 -6.38
N VAL A 279 3.90 7.68 -7.14
CA VAL A 279 2.74 8.47 -6.67
C VAL A 279 1.58 7.54 -6.32
N GLY A 280 1.31 6.52 -7.14
CA GLY A 280 0.33 5.48 -6.83
C GLY A 280 0.60 4.76 -5.50
N VAL A 281 1.85 4.37 -5.27
CA VAL A 281 2.28 3.77 -3.99
C VAL A 281 2.06 4.72 -2.81
N CYS A 282 2.38 6.01 -2.94
CA CYS A 282 2.13 7.01 -1.90
C CYS A 282 0.64 7.13 -1.56
N VAL A 283 -0.22 7.21 -2.58
CA VAL A 283 -1.68 7.26 -2.40
C VAL A 283 -2.18 6.00 -1.69
N ASP A 284 -1.68 4.82 -2.07
CA ASP A 284 -2.02 3.55 -1.42
C ASP A 284 -1.55 3.54 0.04
N CYS A 285 -0.34 4.01 0.34
CA CYS A 285 0.16 4.15 1.71
C CYS A 285 -0.77 5.02 2.56
N VAL A 286 -1.21 6.18 2.04
CA VAL A 286 -2.13 7.10 2.73
C VAL A 286 -3.49 6.44 2.98
N ARG A 287 -4.05 5.77 1.97
CA ARG A 287 -5.34 5.05 2.09
C ARG A 287 -5.29 3.92 3.12
N LEU A 288 -4.15 3.24 3.24
CA LEU A 288 -3.99 2.14 4.18
C LEU A 288 -3.87 2.58 5.64
N ILE A 289 -3.55 3.85 5.93
CA ILE A 289 -3.42 4.36 7.31
C ILE A 289 -4.71 4.13 8.10
N GLY A 290 -5.85 4.58 7.57
CA GLY A 290 -7.13 4.49 8.26
C GLY A 290 -7.45 3.05 8.62
N VAL A 291 -7.28 2.14 7.66
CA VAL A 291 -7.50 0.70 7.81
C VAL A 291 -6.56 0.07 8.84
N ILE A 292 -5.30 0.53 8.93
CA ILE A 292 -4.32 0.00 9.88
C ILE A 292 -4.60 0.51 11.31
N LEU A 293 -5.08 1.74 11.45
CA LEU A 293 -5.35 2.37 12.74
C LEU A 293 -6.71 1.97 13.34
N GLU A 294 -7.66 1.57 12.50
CA GLU A 294 -8.95 1.06 12.95
C GLU A 294 -8.75 -0.18 13.86
N PRO A 295 -9.24 -0.13 15.11
CA PRO A 295 -9.18 -1.30 15.98
C PRO A 295 -10.00 -2.44 15.36
N PRO A 296 -9.56 -3.70 15.52
CA PRO A 296 -10.37 -4.82 15.06
C PRO A 296 -11.73 -4.77 15.75
N LEU A 297 -12.81 -4.77 14.97
CA LEU A 297 -14.17 -4.86 15.50
C LEU A 297 -14.26 -6.09 16.38
N SER A 298 -14.34 -5.90 17.70
CA SER A 298 -14.47 -7.03 18.60
C SER A 298 -15.88 -7.60 18.46
N LEU A 299 -15.99 -8.93 18.55
CA LEU A 299 -17.28 -9.60 18.53
C LEU A 299 -18.15 -9.10 19.70
N THR A 300 -17.52 -8.74 20.81
CA THR A 300 -18.13 -8.04 21.95
C THR A 300 -18.71 -6.67 21.59
N ASP A 301 -18.03 -5.83 20.80
CA ASP A 301 -18.59 -4.51 20.40
C ASP A 301 -19.81 -4.67 19.47
N LEU A 302 -19.77 -5.70 18.62
CA LEU A 302 -20.91 -6.08 17.80
C LEU A 302 -22.06 -6.64 18.66
N LEU A 303 -21.77 -7.28 19.79
CA LEU A 303 -22.77 -7.87 20.69
C LEU A 303 -23.30 -6.90 21.75
N SER A 304 -22.50 -5.93 22.23
CA SER A 304 -22.82 -5.01 23.34
C SER A 304 -23.63 -3.79 22.91
N THR A 305 -23.64 -3.44 21.62
CA THR A 305 -24.49 -2.37 21.06
C THR A 305 -26.00 -2.69 21.09
N VAL A 306 -26.40 -3.75 21.79
CA VAL A 306 -27.78 -4.21 21.92
C VAL A 306 -28.04 -4.60 23.38
N GLU A 307 -28.03 -3.64 24.29
CA GLU A 307 -28.85 -3.74 25.51
C GLU A 307 -30.19 -3.05 25.25
N PRO A 308 -31.26 -3.80 24.94
CA PRO A 308 -32.61 -3.26 24.91
C PRO A 308 -33.09 -3.17 26.36
N GLY A 309 -32.88 -2.04 27.04
CA GLY A 309 -33.42 -1.95 28.41
C GLY A 309 -33.15 -0.73 29.29
N GLN A 310 -32.34 0.25 28.89
CA GLN A 310 -32.06 1.41 29.75
C GLN A 310 -32.94 2.65 29.50
N ASP A 311 -34.08 2.48 28.82
CA ASP A 311 -35.19 3.45 28.86
C ASP A 311 -36.21 3.03 29.94
N ALA A 312 -35.77 2.84 31.19
CA ALA A 312 -36.70 2.91 32.31
C ALA A 312 -36.84 4.39 32.67
N PRO A 313 -38.05 4.98 32.65
CA PRO A 313 -38.23 6.37 33.08
C PRO A 313 -37.79 6.48 34.54
N SER A 314 -36.79 7.33 34.78
CA SER A 314 -36.45 7.81 36.11
C SER A 314 -37.73 8.42 36.73
N PRO A 315 -38.12 8.03 37.95
CA PRO A 315 -39.28 8.60 38.63
C PRO A 315 -39.13 10.10 38.90
#